data_AF-A0A4Q3I8E1-F1
#
_entry.id   AF-A0A4Q3I8E1-F1
#
_cell.length_a   1.000
_cell.length_b   1.000
_cell.length_c   1.000
_cell.angle_alpha   90.00
_cell.angle_beta   90.00
_cell.angle_gamma   90.00
#
_symmetry.space_group_name_H-M   'P 1'
#
loop_
_entity.id
_entity.type
_entity.pdbx_description
1 polymer ?
#
loop_
_entity_poly.entity_id
_entity_poly.type
_entity_poly.pdbx_seq_one_letter_code
_entity_poly.pdbx_strand_id
1 'polypeptide(L)' 'MISLPDREALLAALEMPLAPVLNSLLSETVARAEVSGLLDLTYLLIVERDDDGDAIADEIGFSPFADPTEVAWQNWTAG' A
#
# COMPACT_ATOMS: atom_id res chain seq x y z
N MET A 1 9.91 3.70 1.03
CA MET A 1 8.48 3.34 1.21
C MET A 1 7.65 4.54 1.66
N ILE A 2 6.43 4.69 1.15
CA ILE A 2 5.45 5.70 1.60
C ILE A 2 4.11 5.01 1.86
N SER A 3 3.54 5.25 3.04
CA SER A 3 2.26 4.68 3.47
C SER A 3 1.18 5.75 3.54
N LEU A 4 0.06 5.50 2.86
CA LEU A 4 -1.09 6.40 2.79
C LEU A 4 -2.32 5.64 3.31
N PRO A 5 -2.51 5.60 4.64
CA PRO A 5 -3.46 4.68 5.28
C PRO A 5 -4.92 5.11 5.16
N ASP A 6 -5.19 6.38 4.88
CA ASP A 6 -6.53 6.94 4.85
C ASP A 6 -6.68 8.04 3.80
N ARG A 7 -7.92 8.52 3.64
CA ARG A 7 -8.27 9.61 2.73
C ARG A 7 -7.40 10.85 2.95
N GLU A 8 -7.14 11.23 4.19
CA GLU A 8 -6.39 12.47 4.48
C GLU A 8 -4.94 12.34 3.99
N ALA A 9 -4.29 11.22 4.29
CA ALA A 9 -2.95 10.92 3.81
C ALA A 9 -2.88 10.87 2.28
N LEU A 10 -3.88 10.23 1.63
CA LEU A 10 -3.96 10.15 0.17
C LEU A 10 -4.06 11.54 -0.48
N LEU A 11 -4.92 12.41 0.05
CA LEU A 11 -5.08 13.76 -0.47
C LEU A 11 -3.85 14.63 -0.21
N ALA A 12 -3.26 14.54 0.99
CA ALA A 12 -2.03 15.26 1.31
C ALA A 12 -0.86 14.85 0.40
N ALA A 13 -0.77 13.57 0.04
CA ALA A 13 0.28 13.06 -0.85
C ALA A 13 0.18 13.60 -2.29
N LEU A 14 -1.00 14.03 -2.75
CA LEU A 14 -1.16 14.68 -4.06
C LEU A 14 -0.52 16.07 -4.11
N GLU A 15 -0.40 16.73 -2.96
CA GLU A 15 0.20 18.06 -2.84
C GLU A 15 1.72 18.01 -2.61
N MET A 16 2.28 16.82 -2.35
CA MET A 16 3.70 16.63 -2.14
C MET A 16 4.49 16.75 -3.46
N PRO A 17 5.74 17.24 -3.43
CA PRO A 17 6.61 17.31 -4.59
C PRO A 17 7.16 15.93 -4.98
N LEU A 18 6.28 15.03 -5.43
CA LEU A 18 6.62 13.69 -5.87
C LEU A 18 7.22 13.69 -7.28
N ALA A 19 7.94 12.64 -7.63
CA ALA A 19 8.39 12.41 -9.00
C ALA A 19 7.16 12.39 -9.95
N PRO A 20 7.25 12.96 -11.17
CA PRO A 20 6.07 13.14 -12.04
C PRO A 20 5.31 11.84 -12.34
N VAL A 21 6.04 10.74 -12.55
CA VAL A 21 5.45 9.42 -12.81
C VAL A 21 4.65 8.94 -11.59
N LEU A 22 5.22 9.09 -10.39
CA LEU A 22 4.57 8.69 -9.16
C LEU A 22 3.32 9.53 -8.88
N ASN A 23 3.42 10.86 -9.07
CA ASN A 23 2.28 11.75 -8.91
C ASN A 23 1.13 11.41 -9.88
N SER A 24 1.44 11.07 -11.13
CA SER A 24 0.45 10.64 -12.11
C SER A 24 -0.27 9.35 -11.69
N LEU A 25 0.47 8.34 -11.24
CA LEU A 25 -0.09 7.07 -10.79
C LEU A 25 -0.93 7.23 -9.53
N LEU A 26 -0.45 8.04 -8.58
CA LEU A 26 -1.18 8.35 -7.35
C LEU A 26 -2.49 9.08 -7.67
N SER A 27 -2.44 10.11 -8.53
CA SER A 27 -3.62 10.89 -8.95
C SER A 27 -4.68 10.01 -9.62
N GLU A 28 -4.26 9.13 -10.55
CA GLU A 28 -5.18 8.21 -11.22
C GLU A 28 -5.82 7.23 -10.23
N THR A 29 -5.03 6.70 -9.30
CA THR A 29 -5.51 5.73 -8.30
C THR A 29 -6.50 6.38 -7.32
N VAL A 30 -6.19 7.58 -6.83
CA VAL A 30 -7.08 8.34 -5.94
C VAL A 30 -8.38 8.69 -6.66
N ALA A 31 -8.31 9.17 -7.91
CA ALA A 31 -9.50 9.47 -8.70
C ALA A 31 -10.39 8.23 -8.92
N ARG A 32 -9.78 7.06 -9.18
CA ARG A 32 -10.52 5.80 -9.33
C ARG A 32 -11.18 5.35 -8.02
N ALA A 33 -10.46 5.47 -6.90
CA ALA A 33 -10.99 5.15 -5.57
C ALA A 33 -12.13 6.09 -5.18
N GLU A 34 -12.04 7.37 -5.54
CA GLU A 34 -13.09 8.35 -5.30
C GLU A 34 -14.36 8.06 -6.12
N VAL A 35 -14.22 7.84 -7.43
CA VAL A 35 -15.35 7.50 -8.33
C VAL A 35 -16.04 6.21 -7.90
N SER A 36 -15.30 5.25 -7.35
CA SER A 36 -15.86 3.99 -6.84
C SER A 36 -16.42 4.09 -5.41
N GLY A 37 -16.29 5.24 -4.74
CA GLY A 37 -16.72 5.42 -3.35
C GLY A 37 -15.90 4.60 -2.35
N LEU A 38 -14.69 4.18 -2.72
CA LEU A 38 -13.81 3.33 -1.92
C LEU A 38 -12.65 4.09 -1.27
N LEU A 39 -12.58 5.41 -1.44
CA LEU A 39 -11.43 6.19 -0.98
C LEU A 39 -11.17 6.04 0.53
N ASP A 40 -12.23 6.00 1.34
CA ASP A 40 -12.15 5.81 2.80
C ASP A 40 -11.80 4.36 3.21
N LEU A 41 -11.79 3.43 2.25
CA LEU A 41 -11.45 2.02 2.42
C LEU A 41 -10.17 1.64 1.66
N THR A 42 -9.42 2.64 1.18
CA THR A 42 -8.22 2.43 0.37
C THR A 42 -6.98 2.74 1.20
N TYR A 43 -6.16 1.72 1.42
CA TYR A 43 -4.78 1.88 1.89
C TYR A 43 -3.86 1.79 0.68
N LEU A 44 -2.99 2.79 0.48
CA LEU A 44 -2.02 2.78 -0.62
C LEU A 44 -0.60 2.73 -0.07
N LEU A 45 0.14 1.70 -0.46
CA LEU A 45 1.56 1.54 -0.16
C LEU A 45 2.38 1.80 -1.44
N ILE A 46 3.31 2.75 -1.38
CA ILE A 46 4.27 2.99 -2.45
C ILE A 46 5.59 2.32 -2.05
N VAL A 47 5.99 1.35 -2.86
CA VAL A 47 7.22 0.56 -2.70
C VAL A 47 8.23 1.00 -3.75
N GLU A 48 9.41 1.40 -3.31
CA GLU A 48 10.55 1.76 -4.16
C GLU A 48 11.52 0.58 -4.31
N ARG A 49 12.46 0.68 -5.25
CA ARG A 49 13.39 -0.42 -5.58
C ARG A 49 14.20 -0.92 -4.38
N ASP A 50 14.52 -0.04 -3.45
CA ASP A 50 15.39 -0.34 -2.30
C ASP A 50 14.59 -0.73 -1.04
N ASP A 51 13.26 -0.77 -1.13
CA ASP A 51 12.41 -1.30 -0.06
C ASP A 51 12.40 -2.84 -0.14
N ASP A 52 12.62 -3.52 0.99
CA ASP A 52 12.63 -4.98 1.07
C ASP A 52 11.31 -5.57 1.58
N GLY A 53 11.17 -6.90 1.45
CA GLY A 53 9.94 -7.60 1.82
C GLY A 53 9.64 -7.59 3.32
N ASP A 54 10.66 -7.46 4.16
CA ASP A 54 10.50 -7.40 5.62
C ASP A 54 9.93 -6.04 6.03
N ALA A 55 10.43 -4.95 5.45
CA ALA A 55 9.90 -3.60 5.67
C ALA A 55 8.42 -3.50 5.26
N ILE A 56 8.04 -4.14 4.15
CA ILE A 56 6.64 -4.18 3.71
C ILE A 56 5.78 -4.97 4.70
N ALA A 57 6.26 -6.12 5.16
CA ALA A 57 5.53 -6.94 6.14
C ALA A 57 5.32 -6.20 7.47
N ASP A 58 6.33 -5.46 7.93
CA ASP A 58 6.24 -4.65 9.15
C ASP A 58 5.23 -3.49 9.00
N GLU A 59 5.10 -2.92 7.80
CA GLU A 59 4.24 -1.77 7.55
C GLU A 59 2.77 -2.13 7.36
N ILE A 60 2.46 -3.16 6.56
CA ILE A 60 1.07 -3.55 6.23
C ILE A 60 0.61 -4.84 6.93
N GLY A 61 1.48 -5.44 7.76
CA GLY A 61 1.17 -6.65 8.53
C GLY A 61 1.15 -7.94 7.72
N PHE A 62 1.45 -7.90 6.43
CA PHE A 62 1.62 -9.06 5.56
C PHE A 62 2.55 -8.74 4.38
N SER A 63 3.29 -9.71 3.88
CA SER A 63 4.07 -9.54 2.65
C SER A 63 3.25 -10.02 1.45
N PRO A 64 2.92 -9.17 0.47
CA PRO A 64 2.27 -9.59 -0.77
C PRO A 64 3.19 -10.46 -1.65
N PHE A 65 4.48 -10.53 -1.31
CA PHE A 65 5.49 -11.33 -2.00
C PHE A 65 5.79 -12.65 -1.29
N ALA A 66 5.22 -12.89 -0.10
CA ALA A 66 5.25 -14.19 0.51
C ALA A 66 4.42 -15.16 -0.34
N ASP A 67 4.97 -16.34 -0.61
CA ASP A 67 4.21 -17.39 -1.29
C ASP A 67 2.98 -17.73 -0.41
N PRO A 68 1.74 -17.70 -0.95
CA PRO A 68 0.56 -18.09 -0.17
C PRO A 68 0.65 -19.51 0.40
N THR A 69 1.54 -20.36 -0.12
CA THR A 69 1.85 -21.69 0.43
C THR A 69 2.88 -21.67 1.56
N GLU A 70 3.65 -20.60 1.74
CA GLU A 70 4.54 -20.39 2.90
C GLU A 70 3.78 -19.83 4.10
N VAL A 71 2.77 -18.97 3.88
CA VAL A 71 1.95 -18.37 4.96
C VAL A 71 1.00 -19.40 5.61
N ALA A 72 0.65 -20.47 4.89
CA ALA A 72 -0.35 -21.45 5.33
C ALA A 72 0.06 -22.32 6.53
N TRP A 73 1.35 -22.38 6.91
CA TRP A 73 1.82 -23.32 7.94
C TRP A 73 2.01 -22.72 9.34
N GLN A 74 2.02 -21.39 9.48
CA GLN A 74 2.25 -20.77 10.80
C GLN A 74 0.99 -20.67 11.66
N ASN A 75 -0.21 -20.77 11.07
CA ASN A 75 -1.48 -20.67 11.79
C ASN A 75 -2.17 -22.02 12.07
N TRP A 76 -1.56 -23.16 11.73
CA TRP A 76 -2.20 -24.48 11.87
C TRP A 76 -1.58 -25.41 12.92
N THR A 77 -0.57 -24.95 13.68
CA THR A 77 0.08 -25.76 14.73
C THR A 77 -0.14 -25.25 16.17
N ALA A 78 -0.96 -24.21 16.34
CA ALA A 78 -1.39 -23.72 17.65
C ALA A 78 -2.89 -23.99 17.89
N GLY A 79 -3.26 -25.27 17.86
CA GLY A 79 -4.60 -25.77 18.20
C GLY A 79 -4.53 -27.20 18.70
#